data_AF-A0A3F2RZ41-F1
#
_entry.id   AF-A0A3F2RZ41-F1
#
_cell.length_a   1.000
_cell.length_b   1.000
_cell.length_c   1.000
_cell.angle_alpha   90.00
_cell.angle_beta   90.00
_cell.angle_gamma   90.00
#
_symmetry.space_group_name_H-M   'P 1'
#
loop_
_entity.id
_entity.type
_entity.pdbx_description
1 polymer ?
#
loop_
_entity_poly.entity_id
_entity_poly.type
_entity_poly.pdbx_seq_one_letter_code
_entity_poly.pdbx_strand_id
1 'polypeptide(L)'
;MRCCQMVMGPAGTGKSTYCNNMHEFCAASGRMTYVVNLDPAADNFEYPVAFDIRDLISVEDVMEELGYGPNGGLIYCMEYLVQNLDWLQDLLGEYGDEDYFIFDCPGQIELYSHLPVMKQLCDSLKDWGFNICGVYLIDSLFIVDPTKFISGVLCSLSAMVQLELPHINVLTKCDLVEEKEMSKYLDPSEGYLLDNLANSTDPKWRPLSSAICNVINDFSMVAFVPMNINKEESIETVLMHVDHAINYDATNTTNTARYLEEEASTDYHILMLNAVNKQRTSRGLPKLCMNKKLQNAALAHSTDMARKNFMGHRGSDGSTMSSRISAAKFKWKSVAENVAAGQSSVKAVMASWMASSGHRANILSTKHKMFNCAYAYNPKSSYKHYWTQDFATGIGEACQQY
;
A
#
# COMPACT_ATOMS: atom_id res chain seq x y z
N MET A 1 7.12 17.64 -7.96
CA MET A 1 8.04 16.82 -8.76
C MET A 1 7.62 15.38 -8.60
N ARG A 2 7.37 14.65 -9.70
CA ARG A 2 6.82 13.29 -9.64
C ARG A 2 7.85 12.36 -9.02
N CYS A 3 7.46 11.60 -8.01
CA CYS A 3 8.38 10.73 -7.27
C CYS A 3 7.83 9.31 -7.25
N CYS A 4 8.70 8.31 -7.36
CA CYS A 4 8.26 6.93 -7.20
C CYS A 4 9.29 6.00 -6.56
N GLN A 5 8.76 4.94 -5.96
CA GLN A 5 9.50 3.78 -5.48
C GLN A 5 9.27 2.61 -6.44
N MET A 6 10.36 1.99 -6.88
CA MET A 6 10.32 0.69 -7.57
C MET A 6 10.60 -0.40 -6.53
N VAL A 7 9.54 -1.07 -6.04
CA VAL A 7 9.67 -2.09 -5.00
C VAL A 7 9.99 -3.43 -5.63
N MET A 8 11.20 -3.93 -5.37
CA MET A 8 11.80 -5.06 -6.06
C MET A 8 12.36 -6.07 -5.06
N GLY A 9 12.63 -7.28 -5.54
CA GLY A 9 13.28 -8.33 -4.75
C GLY A 9 12.69 -9.71 -5.02
N PRO A 10 13.40 -10.77 -4.61
CA PRO A 10 12.98 -12.14 -4.86
C PRO A 10 11.55 -12.44 -4.42
N ALA A 11 10.93 -13.45 -5.03
CA ALA A 11 9.62 -13.94 -4.62
C ALA A 11 9.59 -14.29 -3.11
N GLY A 12 8.50 -13.93 -2.43
CA GLY A 12 8.32 -14.22 -1.00
C GLY A 12 9.03 -13.26 -0.02
N THR A 13 9.74 -12.24 -0.49
CA THR A 13 10.37 -11.22 0.37
C THR A 13 9.39 -10.22 0.98
N GLY A 14 8.14 -10.19 0.52
CA GLY A 14 7.07 -9.35 1.08
C GLY A 14 6.89 -7.99 0.41
N LYS A 15 7.09 -7.89 -0.92
CA LYS A 15 6.88 -6.66 -1.70
C LYS A 15 5.49 -6.06 -1.54
N SER A 16 4.43 -6.83 -1.79
CA SER A 16 3.06 -6.36 -1.61
C SER A 16 2.74 -5.98 -0.16
N THR A 17 3.33 -6.69 0.82
CA THR A 17 3.22 -6.32 2.24
C THR A 17 3.94 -5.00 2.54
N TYR A 18 5.11 -4.78 1.96
CA TYR A 18 5.83 -3.50 2.05
C TYR A 18 4.97 -2.36 1.48
N CYS A 19 4.43 -2.53 0.27
CA CYS A 19 3.58 -1.54 -0.37
C CYS A 19 2.36 -1.19 0.50
N ASN A 20 1.69 -2.19 1.08
CA ASN A 20 0.57 -1.95 2.00
C ASN A 20 0.98 -1.10 3.21
N ASN A 21 2.02 -1.53 3.93
CA ASN A 21 2.45 -0.86 5.16
C ASN A 21 2.97 0.55 4.90
N MET A 22 3.70 0.74 3.79
CA MET A 22 4.22 2.05 3.40
C MET A 22 3.07 2.99 3.02
N HIS A 23 2.09 2.50 2.26
CA HIS A 23 0.89 3.26 1.91
C HIS A 23 0.09 3.66 3.16
N GLU A 24 -0.19 2.72 4.07
CA GLU A 24 -0.90 3.01 5.32
C GLU A 24 -0.15 4.02 6.20
N PHE A 25 1.18 3.90 6.29
CA PHE A 25 2.03 4.82 7.06
C PHE A 25 2.04 6.24 6.45
N CYS A 26 2.17 6.34 5.13
CA CYS A 26 2.10 7.63 4.43
C CYS A 26 0.71 8.27 4.59
N ALA A 27 -0.37 7.50 4.44
CA ALA A 27 -1.73 7.98 4.65
C ALA A 27 -1.94 8.48 6.10
N ALA A 28 -1.43 7.76 7.10
CA ALA A 28 -1.52 8.14 8.51
C ALA A 28 -0.73 9.44 8.83
N SER A 29 0.35 9.70 8.09
CA SER A 29 1.15 10.93 8.21
C SER A 29 0.62 12.08 7.34
N GLY A 30 -0.47 11.88 6.58
CA GLY A 30 -1.04 12.87 5.68
C GLY A 30 -0.21 13.08 4.41
N ARG A 31 0.41 12.03 3.88
CA ARG A 31 1.14 11.97 2.60
C ARG A 31 0.50 11.00 1.60
N MET A 32 0.03 11.52 0.45
CA MET A 32 -0.76 10.72 -0.49
C MET A 32 0.22 9.85 -1.26
N THR A 33 -0.08 8.56 -1.34
CA THR A 33 0.68 7.63 -2.15
C THR A 33 -0.28 6.78 -2.97
N TYR A 34 0.12 6.50 -4.21
CA TYR A 34 -0.65 5.71 -5.15
C TYR A 34 0.12 4.42 -5.44
N VAL A 35 -0.47 3.29 -5.06
CA VAL A 35 0.17 1.99 -5.26
C VAL A 35 -0.21 1.44 -6.63
N VAL A 36 0.78 1.11 -7.45
CA VAL A 36 0.61 0.57 -8.79
C VAL A 36 1.05 -0.89 -8.78
N ASN A 37 0.19 -1.80 -9.22
CA ASN A 37 0.56 -3.19 -9.40
C ASN A 37 1.21 -3.39 -10.78
N LEU A 38 2.45 -3.85 -10.78
CA LEU A 38 3.16 -4.31 -11.98
C LEU A 38 3.41 -5.83 -11.98
N ASP A 39 2.90 -6.58 -11.00
CA ASP A 39 2.97 -8.05 -11.02
C ASP A 39 1.75 -8.64 -11.73
N PRO A 40 1.89 -9.15 -12.98
CA PRO A 40 0.78 -9.69 -13.74
C PRO A 40 0.31 -11.06 -13.23
N ALA A 41 1.01 -11.66 -12.27
CA ALA A 41 0.63 -12.91 -11.59
C ALA A 41 0.09 -12.69 -10.17
N ALA A 42 -0.18 -11.43 -9.77
CA ALA A 42 -0.73 -11.14 -8.46
C ALA A 42 -2.20 -11.59 -8.34
N ASP A 43 -2.55 -12.23 -7.21
CA ASP A 43 -3.92 -12.70 -6.96
C ASP A 43 -4.80 -11.64 -6.27
N ASN A 44 -4.35 -11.15 -5.11
CA ASN A 44 -5.12 -10.30 -4.20
C ASN A 44 -4.25 -9.19 -3.61
N PHE A 45 -4.85 -8.01 -3.40
CA PHE A 45 -4.19 -6.87 -2.76
C PHE A 45 -4.88 -6.51 -1.44
N GLU A 46 -4.08 -6.08 -0.46
CA GLU A 46 -4.57 -5.55 0.82
C GLU A 46 -4.67 -4.01 0.84
N TYR A 47 -4.19 -3.36 -0.22
CA TYR A 47 -4.13 -1.91 -0.43
C TYR A 47 -5.02 -1.46 -1.61
N PRO A 48 -5.41 -0.18 -1.69
CA PRO A 48 -6.03 0.37 -2.89
C PRO A 48 -5.03 0.42 -4.04
N VAL A 49 -5.37 -0.22 -5.15
CA VAL A 49 -4.57 -0.22 -6.37
C VAL A 49 -5.01 0.94 -7.25
N ALA A 50 -4.09 1.85 -7.56
CA ALA A 50 -4.33 2.93 -8.49
C ALA A 50 -4.45 2.41 -9.93
N PHE A 51 -3.49 1.57 -10.33
CA PHE A 51 -3.43 0.92 -11.65
C PHE A 51 -2.95 -0.51 -11.52
N ASP A 52 -3.51 -1.39 -12.33
CA ASP A 52 -3.19 -2.80 -12.35
C ASP A 52 -2.76 -3.23 -13.75
N ILE A 53 -1.52 -3.74 -13.89
CA ILE A 53 -1.03 -4.28 -15.16
C ILE A 53 -1.95 -5.36 -15.74
N ARG A 54 -2.72 -6.06 -14.89
CA ARG A 54 -3.66 -7.10 -15.33
C ARG A 54 -4.80 -6.55 -16.19
N ASP A 55 -5.09 -5.25 -16.13
CA ASP A 55 -6.05 -4.59 -17.03
C ASP A 55 -5.48 -4.44 -18.46
N LEU A 56 -4.15 -4.45 -18.61
CA LEU A 56 -3.45 -4.49 -19.89
C LEU A 56 -3.19 -5.93 -20.34
N ILE A 57 -2.60 -6.75 -19.47
CA ILE A 57 -2.22 -8.14 -19.75
C ILE A 57 -2.01 -8.94 -18.45
N SER A 58 -2.58 -10.16 -18.38
CA SER A 58 -2.39 -11.09 -17.26
C SER A 58 -1.54 -12.31 -17.65
N VAL A 59 -0.89 -12.94 -16.67
CA VAL A 59 -0.11 -14.17 -16.93
C VAL A 59 -1.02 -15.33 -17.31
N GLU A 60 -2.21 -15.40 -16.72
CA GLU A 60 -3.22 -16.41 -17.01
C GLU A 60 -3.63 -16.38 -18.49
N ASP A 61 -3.98 -15.21 -19.02
CA ASP A 61 -4.40 -15.06 -20.43
C ASP A 61 -3.26 -15.45 -21.38
N VAL A 62 -2.02 -15.05 -21.07
CA VAL A 62 -0.84 -15.37 -21.88
C VAL A 62 -0.54 -16.87 -21.86
N MET A 63 -0.69 -17.53 -20.71
CA MET A 63 -0.51 -18.98 -20.60
C MET A 63 -1.58 -19.74 -21.39
N GLU A 64 -2.84 -19.30 -21.33
CA GLU A 64 -3.95 -19.95 -22.01
C GLU A 64 -3.92 -19.74 -23.53
N GLU A 65 -3.65 -18.52 -24.00
CA GLU A 65 -3.73 -18.18 -25.42
C GLU A 65 -2.45 -18.49 -26.19
N LEU A 66 -1.28 -18.24 -25.59
CA LEU A 66 0.02 -18.36 -26.26
C LEU A 66 0.79 -19.63 -25.88
N GLY A 67 0.31 -20.40 -24.90
CA GLY A 67 0.90 -21.68 -24.49
C GLY A 67 2.26 -21.55 -23.79
N TYR A 68 2.56 -20.38 -23.23
CA TYR A 68 3.77 -20.18 -22.42
C TYR A 68 3.65 -20.86 -21.05
N GLY A 69 4.80 -21.21 -20.46
CA GLY A 69 4.87 -21.55 -19.04
C GLY A 69 4.85 -20.31 -18.15
N PRO A 70 4.63 -20.43 -16.82
CA PRO A 70 4.41 -19.29 -15.92
C PRO A 70 5.48 -18.20 -15.97
N ASN A 71 6.76 -18.58 -15.92
CA ASN A 71 7.86 -17.60 -15.97
C ASN A 71 7.99 -16.96 -17.37
N GLY A 72 7.77 -17.74 -18.43
CA GLY A 72 7.80 -17.23 -19.80
C GLY A 72 6.64 -16.27 -20.07
N GLY A 73 5.44 -16.60 -19.56
CA GLY A 73 4.26 -15.74 -19.63
C GLY A 73 4.47 -14.43 -18.89
N LEU A 74 5.04 -14.47 -17.69
CA LEU A 74 5.38 -13.26 -16.93
C LEU A 74 6.38 -12.37 -17.67
N ILE A 75 7.46 -12.94 -18.21
CA ILE A 75 8.43 -12.16 -19.02
C ILE A 75 7.72 -11.52 -20.22
N TYR A 76 6.86 -12.27 -20.92
CA TYR A 76 6.09 -11.76 -22.04
C TYR A 76 5.17 -10.60 -21.63
N CYS A 77 4.46 -10.70 -20.50
CA CYS A 77 3.64 -9.61 -19.97
C CYS A 77 4.47 -8.33 -19.74
N MET A 78 5.66 -8.46 -19.18
CA MET A 78 6.53 -7.31 -18.94
C MET A 78 7.10 -6.72 -20.23
N GLU A 79 7.46 -7.55 -21.21
CA GLU A 79 7.85 -7.09 -22.55
C GLU A 79 6.70 -6.38 -23.26
N TYR A 80 5.47 -6.89 -23.11
CA TYR A 80 4.26 -6.28 -23.66
C TYR A 80 3.96 -4.92 -23.01
N LEU A 81 4.15 -4.79 -21.70
CA LEU A 81 4.06 -3.50 -21.01
C LEU A 81 5.05 -2.48 -21.60
N VAL A 82 6.31 -2.88 -21.82
CA VAL A 82 7.32 -1.95 -22.39
C VAL A 82 7.01 -1.57 -23.84
N GLN A 83 6.35 -2.44 -24.60
CA GLN A 83 5.89 -2.11 -25.96
C GLN A 83 4.69 -1.15 -25.96
N ASN A 84 3.94 -1.06 -24.86
CA ASN A 84 2.72 -0.26 -24.71
C ASN A 84 2.83 0.71 -23.52
N LEU A 85 3.97 1.40 -23.40
CA LEU A 85 4.22 2.34 -22.29
C LEU A 85 3.31 3.57 -22.34
N ASP A 86 2.73 3.88 -23.49
CA ASP A 86 1.69 4.90 -23.66
C ASP A 86 0.49 4.63 -22.76
N TRP A 87 0.09 3.37 -22.58
CA TRP A 87 -0.96 2.99 -21.62
C TRP A 87 -0.61 3.44 -20.20
N LEU A 88 0.61 3.15 -19.73
CA LEU A 88 1.05 3.56 -18.39
C LEU A 88 1.21 5.08 -18.30
N GLN A 89 1.70 5.71 -19.36
CA GLN A 89 1.91 7.16 -19.42
C GLN A 89 0.59 7.92 -19.32
N ASP A 90 -0.44 7.49 -20.07
CA ASP A 90 -1.78 8.09 -20.05
C ASP A 90 -2.40 8.00 -18.66
N LEU A 91 -2.31 6.83 -18.03
CA LEU A 91 -2.77 6.60 -16.66
C LEU A 91 -2.03 7.53 -15.67
N LEU A 92 -0.70 7.54 -15.67
CA LEU A 92 0.09 8.45 -14.82
C LEU A 92 -0.15 9.93 -15.14
N GLY A 93 -0.66 10.26 -16.33
CA GLY A 93 -1.03 11.60 -16.76
C GLY A 93 -2.28 12.16 -16.08
N GLU A 94 -3.17 11.31 -15.55
CA GLU A 94 -4.36 11.72 -14.81
C GLU A 94 -4.04 12.32 -13.43
N TYR A 95 -2.81 12.10 -12.96
CA TYR A 95 -2.31 12.48 -11.66
C TYR A 95 -1.47 13.77 -11.70
N GLY A 96 -1.38 14.45 -10.56
CA GLY A 96 -0.66 15.70 -10.39
C GLY A 96 0.86 15.54 -10.33
N ASP A 97 1.58 16.64 -10.55
CA ASP A 97 3.05 16.64 -10.60
C ASP A 97 3.74 16.50 -9.24
N GLU A 98 2.98 16.48 -8.13
CA GLU A 98 3.47 16.30 -6.75
C GLU A 98 3.06 14.93 -6.17
N ASP A 99 2.54 14.04 -7.01
CA ASP A 99 2.06 12.72 -6.59
C ASP A 99 3.20 11.72 -6.42
N TYR A 100 2.98 10.80 -5.49
CA TYR A 100 3.96 9.83 -5.05
C TYR A 100 3.50 8.41 -5.36
N PHE A 101 4.26 7.69 -6.18
CA PHE A 101 3.88 6.35 -6.63
C PHE A 101 4.72 5.27 -5.96
N ILE A 102 4.09 4.13 -5.66
CA ILE A 102 4.76 2.93 -5.17
C ILE A 102 4.45 1.81 -6.16
N PHE A 103 5.43 1.40 -6.95
CA PHE A 103 5.27 0.31 -7.91
C PHE A 103 5.60 -1.04 -7.24
N ASP A 104 4.58 -1.89 -7.05
CA ASP A 104 4.74 -3.28 -6.62
C ASP A 104 5.16 -4.12 -7.83
N CYS A 105 6.45 -4.46 -7.91
CA CYS A 105 7.02 -5.10 -9.09
C CYS A 105 7.06 -6.64 -8.95
N PRO A 106 7.12 -7.40 -10.06
CA PRO A 106 7.12 -8.86 -10.01
C PRO A 106 8.28 -9.45 -9.21
N GLY A 107 8.09 -10.65 -8.67
CA GLY A 107 9.10 -11.33 -7.85
C GLY A 107 10.26 -12.00 -8.56
N GLN A 108 10.29 -12.00 -9.90
CA GLN A 108 11.30 -12.70 -10.68
C GLN A 108 12.56 -11.85 -10.86
N ILE A 109 13.68 -12.37 -10.37
CA ILE A 109 14.95 -11.63 -10.28
C ILE A 109 15.61 -11.41 -11.64
N GLU A 110 15.25 -12.20 -12.63
CA GLU A 110 15.72 -12.13 -14.01
C GLU A 110 15.38 -10.78 -14.64
N LEU A 111 14.22 -10.21 -14.26
CA LEU A 111 13.75 -8.89 -14.69
C LEU A 111 14.66 -7.75 -14.26
N TYR A 112 15.40 -7.92 -13.16
CA TYR A 112 16.26 -6.89 -12.57
C TYR A 112 17.74 -7.18 -12.75
N SER A 113 18.12 -8.40 -13.14
CA SER A 113 19.52 -8.81 -13.25
C SER A 113 20.06 -8.76 -14.67
N HIS A 114 19.30 -9.25 -15.66
CA HIS A 114 19.83 -9.37 -17.04
C HIS A 114 18.82 -9.12 -18.15
N LEU A 115 17.52 -9.05 -17.86
CA LEU A 115 16.54 -8.59 -18.85
C LEU A 115 16.48 -7.05 -18.87
N PRO A 116 16.41 -6.40 -20.05
CA PRO A 116 16.41 -4.94 -20.14
C PRO A 116 15.05 -4.30 -19.82
N VAL A 117 14.01 -5.11 -19.60
CA VAL A 117 12.61 -4.67 -19.50
C VAL A 117 12.40 -3.65 -18.38
N MET A 118 12.87 -3.94 -17.17
CA MET A 118 12.73 -3.00 -16.05
C MET A 118 13.62 -1.77 -16.22
N LYS A 119 14.78 -1.89 -16.86
CA LYS A 119 15.64 -0.75 -17.19
C LYS A 119 14.93 0.20 -18.17
N GLN A 120 14.32 -0.34 -19.22
CA GLN A 120 13.56 0.44 -20.20
C GLN A 120 12.36 1.16 -19.57
N LEU A 121 11.64 0.49 -18.67
CA LEU A 121 10.57 1.12 -17.89
C LEU A 121 11.10 2.27 -17.03
N CYS A 122 12.19 2.05 -16.28
CA CYS A 122 12.78 3.08 -15.42
C CYS A 122 13.32 4.26 -16.22
N ASP A 123 13.94 4.02 -17.37
CA ASP A 123 14.42 5.08 -18.26
C ASP A 123 13.26 5.91 -18.82
N SER A 124 12.15 5.26 -19.20
CA SER A 124 10.95 5.95 -19.67
C SER A 124 10.31 6.80 -18.57
N LEU A 125 10.23 6.27 -17.34
CA LEU A 125 9.75 7.04 -16.19
C LEU A 125 10.66 8.26 -15.91
N LYS A 126 12.00 8.12 -16.01
CA LYS A 126 12.94 9.25 -15.91
C LYS A 126 12.69 10.29 -17.00
N ASP A 127 12.49 9.86 -18.24
CA ASP A 127 12.19 10.74 -19.37
C ASP A 127 10.85 11.48 -19.17
N TRP A 128 9.89 10.89 -18.47
CA TRP A 128 8.64 11.52 -18.06
C TRP A 128 8.77 12.41 -16.81
N GLY A 129 9.98 12.59 -16.28
CA GLY A 129 10.28 13.53 -15.19
C GLY A 129 10.10 12.95 -13.78
N PHE A 130 10.13 11.61 -13.62
CA PHE A 130 10.08 10.98 -12.31
C PHE A 130 11.45 10.92 -11.64
N ASN A 131 11.51 11.29 -10.35
CA ASN A 131 12.59 10.89 -9.47
C ASN A 131 12.30 9.50 -8.91
N ILE A 132 13.17 8.55 -9.21
CA ILE A 132 12.96 7.13 -8.94
C ILE A 132 13.96 6.65 -7.90
N CYS A 133 13.47 5.94 -6.87
CA CYS A 133 14.32 5.14 -6.00
C CYS A 133 13.96 3.66 -6.13
N GLY A 134 14.97 2.82 -6.32
CA GLY A 134 14.81 1.36 -6.24
C GLY A 134 14.79 0.93 -4.78
N VAL A 135 13.74 0.23 -4.35
CA VAL A 135 13.65 -0.36 -3.02
C VAL A 135 13.84 -1.87 -3.16
N TYR A 136 15.00 -2.37 -2.78
CA TYR A 136 15.34 -3.79 -2.96
C TYR A 136 15.16 -4.56 -1.65
N LEU A 137 14.17 -5.45 -1.62
CA LEU A 137 13.78 -6.21 -0.43
C LEU A 137 14.54 -7.55 -0.35
N ILE A 138 15.07 -7.84 0.83
CA ILE A 138 15.63 -9.14 1.19
C ILE A 138 15.00 -9.59 2.52
N ASP A 139 14.64 -10.88 2.59
CA ASP A 139 14.11 -11.48 3.81
C ASP A 139 15.21 -11.58 4.88
N SER A 140 14.92 -11.15 6.11
CA SER A 140 15.85 -11.22 7.26
C SER A 140 16.41 -12.61 7.52
N LEU A 141 15.68 -13.67 7.14
CA LEU A 141 16.13 -15.07 7.24
C LEU A 141 17.26 -15.41 6.26
N PHE A 142 17.57 -14.55 5.29
CA PHE A 142 18.76 -14.71 4.44
C PHE A 142 20.02 -14.25 5.14
N ILE A 143 19.92 -13.39 6.15
CA ILE A 143 21.06 -12.83 6.85
C ILE A 143 21.65 -13.83 7.85
N VAL A 144 20.84 -14.73 8.40
CA VAL A 144 21.33 -15.71 9.40
C VAL A 144 22.30 -16.75 8.81
N ASP A 145 22.43 -16.84 7.48
CA ASP A 145 23.37 -17.70 6.78
C ASP A 145 24.34 -16.84 5.94
N PRO A 146 25.66 -16.90 6.17
CA PRO A 146 26.65 -16.09 5.45
C PRO A 146 26.62 -16.26 3.93
N THR A 147 26.33 -17.47 3.43
CA THR A 147 26.30 -17.77 1.99
C THR A 147 25.06 -17.17 1.35
N LYS A 148 23.91 -17.27 2.04
CA LYS A 148 22.65 -16.63 1.59
C LYS A 148 22.74 -15.11 1.65
N PHE A 149 23.36 -14.56 2.69
CA PHE A 149 23.58 -13.12 2.82
C PHE A 149 24.39 -12.58 1.65
N ILE A 150 25.53 -13.21 1.34
CA ILE A 150 26.37 -12.81 0.20
C ILE A 150 25.63 -12.94 -1.12
N SER A 151 24.87 -14.03 -1.30
CA SER A 151 24.04 -14.19 -2.49
C SER A 151 23.03 -13.04 -2.62
N GLY A 152 22.39 -12.65 -1.51
CA GLY A 152 21.48 -11.52 -1.46
C GLY A 152 22.15 -10.18 -1.80
N VAL A 153 23.33 -9.93 -1.24
CA VAL A 153 24.15 -8.74 -1.52
C VAL A 153 24.54 -8.66 -3.00
N LEU A 154 25.01 -9.77 -3.58
CA LEU A 154 25.39 -9.82 -5.00
C LEU A 154 24.17 -9.64 -5.92
N CYS A 155 23.02 -10.21 -5.59
CA CYS A 155 21.78 -10.00 -6.35
C CYS A 155 21.32 -8.53 -6.29
N SER A 156 21.37 -7.91 -5.11
CA SER A 156 21.08 -6.48 -4.96
C SER A 156 22.04 -5.63 -5.79
N LEU A 157 23.35 -5.90 -5.71
CA LEU A 157 24.36 -5.18 -6.47
C LEU A 157 24.15 -5.34 -7.98
N SER A 158 23.82 -6.54 -8.45
CA SER A 158 23.46 -6.79 -9.85
C SER A 158 22.27 -5.91 -10.27
N ALA A 159 21.24 -5.80 -9.44
CA ALA A 159 20.08 -4.96 -9.73
C ALA A 159 20.42 -3.47 -9.74
N MET A 160 21.27 -3.00 -8.82
CA MET A 160 21.76 -1.61 -8.80
C MET A 160 22.50 -1.23 -10.08
N VAL A 161 23.42 -2.09 -10.50
CA VAL A 161 24.21 -1.87 -11.72
C VAL A 161 23.32 -1.89 -12.95
N GLN A 162 22.38 -2.84 -13.03
CA GLN A 162 21.50 -2.98 -14.18
C GLN A 162 20.50 -1.83 -14.32
N LEU A 163 19.94 -1.33 -13.20
CA LEU A 163 18.89 -0.31 -13.22
C LEU A 163 19.44 1.13 -13.23
N GLU A 164 20.68 1.34 -12.76
CA GLU A 164 21.30 2.66 -12.67
C GLU A 164 20.40 3.65 -11.89
N LEU A 165 19.92 3.19 -10.72
CA LEU A 165 19.05 3.93 -9.82
C LEU A 165 19.67 4.05 -8.43
N PRO A 166 19.34 5.11 -7.66
CA PRO A 166 19.62 5.10 -6.24
C PRO A 166 18.79 3.99 -5.58
N HIS A 167 19.46 3.08 -4.87
CA HIS A 167 18.82 1.93 -4.24
C HIS A 167 18.84 2.05 -2.71
N ILE A 168 17.71 1.76 -2.09
CA ILE A 168 17.61 1.48 -0.66
C ILE A 168 17.38 -0.03 -0.50
N ASN A 169 18.33 -0.73 0.10
CA ASN A 169 18.14 -2.15 0.42
C ASN A 169 17.43 -2.26 1.76
N VAL A 170 16.35 -3.01 1.79
CA VAL A 170 15.51 -3.16 2.97
C VAL A 170 15.50 -4.62 3.40
N LEU A 171 15.72 -4.85 4.69
CA LEU A 171 15.52 -6.16 5.28
C LEU A 171 14.10 -6.25 5.80
N THR A 172 13.34 -7.19 5.25
CA THR A 172 11.96 -7.42 5.63
C THR A 172 11.86 -8.55 6.65
N LYS A 173 10.68 -8.68 7.28
CA LYS A 173 10.41 -9.73 8.27
C LYS A 173 11.37 -9.70 9.47
N CYS A 174 11.84 -8.51 9.85
CA CYS A 174 12.73 -8.33 11.00
C CYS A 174 12.07 -8.70 12.35
N ASP A 175 10.75 -8.92 12.37
CA ASP A 175 10.03 -9.49 13.51
C ASP A 175 10.31 -10.98 13.74
N LEU A 176 10.84 -11.69 12.74
CA LEU A 176 11.15 -13.13 12.82
C LEU A 176 12.57 -13.44 13.32
N VAL A 177 13.43 -12.43 13.46
CA VAL A 177 14.84 -12.58 13.82
C VAL A 177 15.19 -11.72 15.03
N GLU A 178 16.00 -12.25 15.94
CA GLU A 178 16.48 -11.48 17.09
C GLU A 178 17.40 -10.32 16.65
N GLU A 179 17.19 -9.15 17.25
CA GLU A 179 17.92 -7.92 16.92
C GLU A 179 19.45 -8.07 17.05
N LYS A 180 19.89 -8.85 18.04
CA LYS A 180 21.31 -9.17 18.27
C LYS A 180 21.93 -10.00 17.14
N GLU A 181 21.16 -10.85 16.48
CA GLU A 181 21.66 -11.63 15.34
C GLU A 181 21.73 -10.77 14.09
N MET A 182 20.75 -9.88 13.87
CA MET A 182 20.75 -8.95 12.74
C MET A 182 21.90 -7.94 12.81
N SER A 183 22.21 -7.40 13.99
CA SER A 183 23.25 -6.38 14.14
C SER A 183 24.65 -6.85 13.72
N LYS A 184 24.95 -8.15 13.82
CA LYS A 184 26.22 -8.74 13.39
C LYS A 184 26.50 -8.64 11.89
N TYR A 185 25.45 -8.45 11.09
CA TYR A 185 25.54 -8.38 9.63
C TYR A 185 25.24 -6.98 9.10
N LEU A 186 24.51 -6.16 9.87
CA LEU A 186 24.27 -4.75 9.57
C LEU A 186 25.50 -3.88 9.85
N ASP A 187 26.25 -4.21 10.89
CA ASP A 187 27.52 -3.58 11.25
C ASP A 187 28.55 -4.70 11.53
N PRO A 188 29.02 -5.40 10.49
CA PRO A 188 29.94 -6.49 10.67
C PRO A 188 31.28 -5.93 11.15
N SER A 189 31.67 -6.24 12.39
CA SER A 189 33.03 -6.00 12.85
C SER A 189 34.02 -6.57 11.82
N GLU A 190 35.06 -5.83 11.45
CA GLU A 190 36.06 -6.22 10.45
C GLU A 190 36.43 -7.71 10.61
N GLY A 191 36.02 -8.54 9.65
CA GLY A 191 36.33 -9.98 9.62
C GLY A 191 35.19 -10.94 9.97
N TYR A 192 34.08 -10.52 10.60
CA TYR A 192 33.01 -11.47 11.00
C TYR A 192 32.42 -12.24 9.82
N LEU A 193 32.11 -11.55 8.72
CA LEU A 193 31.60 -12.15 7.50
C LEU A 193 32.62 -13.09 6.85
N LEU A 194 33.89 -12.68 6.80
CA LEU A 194 34.97 -13.45 6.20
C LEU A 194 35.25 -14.74 6.98
N ASP A 195 35.32 -14.64 8.30
CA ASP A 195 35.60 -15.77 9.20
C ASP A 195 34.48 -16.80 9.14
N ASN A 196 33.22 -16.36 9.18
CA ASN A 196 32.09 -17.29 9.07
C ASN A 196 32.01 -17.92 7.68
N LEU A 197 32.20 -17.15 6.61
CA LEU A 197 32.18 -17.69 5.25
C LEU A 197 33.32 -18.69 5.00
N ALA A 198 34.53 -18.40 5.49
CA ALA A 198 35.69 -19.28 5.36
C ALA A 198 35.54 -20.58 6.15
N ASN A 199 34.72 -20.59 7.21
CA ASN A 199 34.38 -21.76 8.00
C ASN A 199 33.21 -22.56 7.39
N SER A 200 32.29 -21.90 6.69
CA SER A 200 31.13 -22.53 6.04
C SER A 200 31.42 -23.09 4.66
N THR A 201 32.53 -22.71 4.02
CA THR A 201 32.87 -23.11 2.64
C THR A 201 34.12 -23.99 2.58
N ASP A 202 34.20 -24.82 1.52
CA ASP A 202 35.37 -25.67 1.25
C ASP A 202 36.64 -24.81 1.17
N PRO A 203 37.77 -25.21 1.82
CA PRO A 203 39.02 -24.45 1.81
C PRO A 203 39.50 -24.00 0.43
N LYS A 204 39.16 -24.74 -0.64
CA LYS A 204 39.52 -24.35 -2.02
C LYS A 204 38.90 -23.02 -2.46
N TRP A 205 37.76 -22.63 -1.89
CA TRP A 205 37.03 -21.41 -2.26
C TRP A 205 37.43 -20.19 -1.43
N ARG A 206 38.29 -20.34 -0.41
CA ARG A 206 38.72 -19.23 0.45
C ARG A 206 39.27 -18.01 -0.30
N PRO A 207 40.07 -18.16 -1.37
CA PRO A 207 40.53 -17.00 -2.15
C PRO A 207 39.37 -16.22 -2.79
N LEU A 208 38.36 -16.93 -3.30
CA LEU A 208 37.17 -16.32 -3.90
C LEU A 208 36.30 -15.64 -2.83
N SER A 209 36.04 -16.34 -1.73
CA SER A 209 35.33 -15.82 -0.55
C SER A 209 35.95 -14.53 -0.03
N SER A 210 37.28 -14.48 0.08
CA SER A 210 38.00 -13.27 0.49
C SER A 210 37.87 -12.15 -0.53
N ALA A 211 37.98 -12.44 -1.83
CA ALA A 211 37.81 -11.43 -2.86
C ALA A 211 36.40 -10.82 -2.85
N ILE A 212 35.36 -11.66 -2.70
CA ILE A 212 33.97 -11.21 -2.62
C ILE A 212 33.74 -10.35 -1.37
N CYS A 213 34.20 -10.80 -0.20
CA CYS A 213 34.07 -10.03 1.03
C CYS A 213 34.80 -8.68 0.94
N ASN A 214 35.97 -8.63 0.30
CA ASN A 214 36.68 -7.36 0.09
C ASN A 214 35.88 -6.42 -0.82
N VAL A 215 35.29 -6.92 -1.92
CA VAL A 215 34.42 -6.08 -2.78
C VAL A 215 33.20 -5.57 -2.01
N ILE A 216 32.61 -6.38 -1.13
CA ILE A 216 31.47 -5.94 -0.32
C ILE A 216 31.89 -4.87 0.70
N ASN A 217 33.01 -5.08 1.39
CA ASN A 217 33.51 -4.18 2.44
C ASN A 217 34.08 -2.88 1.87
N ASP A 218 34.97 -2.97 0.87
CA ASP A 218 35.72 -1.84 0.30
C ASP A 218 34.78 -0.80 -0.32
N PHE A 219 33.65 -1.26 -0.86
CA PHE A 219 32.69 -0.37 -1.48
C PHE A 219 31.60 0.12 -0.52
N SER A 220 31.44 -0.49 0.67
CA SER A 220 30.34 -0.17 1.61
C SER A 220 28.96 -0.05 0.92
N MET A 221 28.79 -0.70 -0.24
CA MET A 221 27.81 -0.30 -1.26
C MET A 221 26.40 -0.82 -0.97
N VAL A 222 26.28 -1.84 -0.12
CA VAL A 222 25.01 -2.50 0.18
C VAL A 222 24.76 -2.46 1.68
N ALA A 223 24.50 -1.24 2.18
CA ALA A 223 23.89 -1.07 3.49
C ALA A 223 22.42 -1.51 3.42
N PHE A 224 21.95 -2.13 4.49
CA PHE A 224 20.57 -2.55 4.64
C PHE A 224 19.88 -1.76 5.73
N VAL A 225 18.66 -1.29 5.44
CA VAL A 225 17.79 -0.67 6.43
C VAL A 225 16.81 -1.74 6.93
N PRO A 226 16.82 -2.10 8.23
CA PRO A 226 15.87 -3.07 8.76
C PRO A 226 14.47 -2.47 8.81
N MET A 227 13.49 -3.22 8.33
CA MET A 227 12.07 -2.88 8.38
C MET A 227 11.29 -3.91 9.19
N ASN A 228 10.86 -3.51 10.38
CA ASN A 228 9.92 -4.26 11.20
C ASN A 228 8.53 -3.63 11.07
N ILE A 229 7.61 -4.33 10.41
CA ILE A 229 6.23 -3.87 10.17
C ILE A 229 5.44 -3.60 11.46
N ASN A 230 5.86 -4.16 12.59
CA ASN A 230 5.22 -3.93 13.89
C ASN A 230 5.75 -2.67 14.60
N LYS A 231 6.75 -1.97 14.04
CA LYS A 231 7.38 -0.77 14.61
C LYS A 231 7.29 0.39 13.61
N GLU A 232 6.41 1.36 13.87
CA GLU A 232 6.22 2.53 13.00
C GLU A 232 7.51 3.32 12.73
N GLU A 233 8.36 3.51 13.75
CA GLU A 233 9.68 4.17 13.63
C GLU A 233 10.60 3.50 12.60
N SER A 234 10.47 2.18 12.42
CA SER A 234 11.25 1.41 11.45
C SER A 234 10.76 1.67 10.02
N ILE A 235 9.45 1.80 9.83
CA ILE A 235 8.84 2.18 8.55
C ILE A 235 9.22 3.63 8.20
N GLU A 236 9.13 4.53 9.17
CA GLU A 236 9.56 5.92 9.04
C GLU A 236 11.02 6.03 8.61
N THR A 237 11.90 5.24 9.23
CA THR A 237 13.33 5.21 8.88
C THR A 237 13.53 4.84 7.43
N VAL A 238 12.85 3.79 6.93
CA VAL A 238 12.94 3.41 5.52
C VAL A 238 12.43 4.54 4.61
N LEU A 239 11.29 5.12 4.94
CA LEU A 239 10.70 6.21 4.15
C LEU A 239 11.63 7.43 4.09
N MET A 240 12.26 7.81 5.20
CA MET A 240 13.24 8.90 5.24
C MET A 240 14.44 8.65 4.32
N HIS A 241 14.95 7.42 4.26
CA HIS A 241 16.05 7.07 3.35
C HIS A 241 15.62 7.18 1.88
N VAL A 242 14.42 6.70 1.57
CA VAL A 242 13.84 6.79 0.23
C VAL A 242 13.61 8.25 -0.17
N ASP A 243 13.04 9.06 0.71
CA ASP A 243 12.78 10.48 0.49
C ASP A 243 14.06 11.26 0.24
N HIS A 244 15.10 10.99 1.03
CA HIS A 244 16.41 11.57 0.81
C HIS A 244 16.99 11.15 -0.56
N ALA A 245 16.82 9.89 -0.96
CA ALA A 245 17.34 9.38 -2.23
C ALA A 245 16.68 10.04 -3.46
N ILE A 246 15.40 10.38 -3.38
CA ILE A 246 14.63 11.02 -4.46
C ILE A 246 14.50 12.55 -4.28
N ASN A 247 15.14 13.13 -3.26
CA ASN A 247 15.01 14.53 -2.86
C ASN A 247 13.55 14.97 -2.64
N TYR A 248 12.73 14.11 -2.03
CA TYR A 248 11.36 14.44 -1.67
C TYR A 248 11.34 15.33 -0.41
N ASP A 249 10.81 16.55 -0.54
CA ASP A 249 10.63 17.47 0.58
C ASP A 249 9.17 17.49 1.04
N ALA A 250 8.88 16.72 2.09
CA ALA A 250 7.56 16.66 2.71
C ALA A 250 7.11 18.00 3.31
N THR A 251 8.01 18.97 3.53
CA THR A 251 7.70 20.27 4.13
C THR A 251 7.26 21.33 3.11
N ASN A 252 7.58 21.12 1.82
CA ASN A 252 7.25 22.04 0.73
C ASN A 252 5.99 21.64 -0.06
N THR A 253 5.48 20.43 0.16
CA THR A 253 4.26 20.00 -0.50
C THR A 253 3.05 20.74 0.07
N THR A 254 2.46 21.62 -0.74
CA THR A 254 1.09 22.15 -0.63
C THR A 254 0.00 21.07 -0.58
N ASN A 255 0.39 19.79 -0.57
CA ASN A 255 -0.48 18.62 -0.54
C ASN A 255 -1.34 18.54 0.72
N THR A 256 -1.06 19.22 1.82
CA THR A 256 -2.02 19.32 2.94
C THR A 256 -3.35 19.95 2.52
N ALA A 257 -3.38 20.81 1.50
CA ALA A 257 -4.61 21.39 0.95
C ALA A 257 -5.25 20.50 -0.14
N ARG A 258 -4.44 19.82 -0.96
CA ARG A 258 -4.92 18.90 -2.02
C ARG A 258 -5.50 17.59 -1.45
N TYR A 259 -4.94 17.14 -0.33
CA TYR A 259 -5.52 16.12 0.57
C TYR A 259 -6.96 16.39 0.97
N LEU A 260 -7.30 17.65 1.19
CA LEU A 260 -8.63 18.04 1.68
C LEU A 260 -9.66 18.13 0.56
N GLU A 261 -9.23 18.14 -0.71
CA GLU A 261 -10.11 18.27 -1.88
C GLU A 261 -10.21 16.97 -2.70
N GLU A 262 -9.16 16.14 -2.82
CA GLU A 262 -9.18 14.87 -3.57
C GLU A 262 -9.54 13.63 -2.71
N GLU A 263 -9.20 13.59 -1.41
CA GLU A 263 -9.58 12.47 -0.52
C GLU A 263 -11.04 12.55 -0.01
N ALA A 264 -11.73 13.67 -0.28
CA ALA A 264 -13.14 13.84 0.03
C ALA A 264 -14.08 12.98 -0.83
N SER A 265 -13.57 12.25 -1.84
CA SER A 265 -14.42 11.56 -2.81
C SER A 265 -14.38 10.03 -2.83
N THR A 266 -13.28 9.30 -2.54
CA THR A 266 -13.25 7.88 -3.00
C THR A 266 -12.82 6.77 -2.00
N ASP A 267 -11.77 6.86 -1.18
CA ASP A 267 -11.26 5.62 -0.53
C ASP A 267 -11.77 5.24 0.87
N TYR A 268 -12.14 6.20 1.73
CA TYR A 268 -12.62 5.82 3.07
C TYR A 268 -13.95 5.04 3.03
N HIS A 269 -14.78 5.24 1.99
CA HIS A 269 -16.03 4.51 1.81
C HIS A 269 -15.76 3.02 1.56
N ILE A 270 -14.74 2.72 0.74
CA ILE A 270 -14.31 1.37 0.41
C ILE A 270 -13.65 0.72 1.65
N LEU A 271 -12.73 1.42 2.30
CA LEU A 271 -12.11 0.95 3.55
C LEU A 271 -13.15 0.65 4.64
N MET A 272 -14.14 1.53 4.79
CA MET A 272 -15.22 1.34 5.75
C MET A 272 -16.11 0.15 5.38
N LEU A 273 -16.50 0.03 4.10
CA LEU A 273 -17.29 -1.11 3.63
C LEU A 273 -16.55 -2.42 3.86
N ASN A 274 -15.25 -2.47 3.56
CA ASN A 274 -14.40 -3.64 3.77
C ASN A 274 -14.29 -3.99 5.26
N ALA A 275 -14.08 -3.00 6.12
CA ALA A 275 -14.04 -3.20 7.57
C ALA A 275 -15.38 -3.72 8.12
N VAL A 276 -16.51 -3.16 7.68
CA VAL A 276 -17.86 -3.63 8.02
C VAL A 276 -18.08 -5.06 7.52
N ASN A 277 -17.74 -5.34 6.27
CA ASN A 277 -17.93 -6.65 5.67
C ASN A 277 -17.02 -7.71 6.29
N LYS A 278 -15.80 -7.38 6.72
CA LYS A 278 -14.92 -8.28 7.49
C LYS A 278 -15.56 -8.73 8.81
N GLN A 279 -16.27 -7.82 9.50
CA GLN A 279 -17.00 -8.16 10.73
C GLN A 279 -18.25 -9.01 10.47
N ARG A 280 -18.87 -8.85 9.30
CA ARG A 280 -20.06 -9.60 8.89
C ARG A 280 -19.71 -11.01 8.40
N THR A 281 -18.73 -11.14 7.52
CA THR A 281 -18.32 -12.42 6.94
C THR A 281 -17.69 -13.35 7.98
N SER A 282 -16.94 -12.82 8.96
CA SER A 282 -16.44 -13.60 10.09
C SER A 282 -17.54 -14.24 10.96
N ARG A 283 -18.80 -13.83 10.77
CA ARG A 283 -19.98 -14.39 11.44
C ARG A 283 -20.97 -15.06 10.47
N GLY A 284 -20.54 -15.33 9.23
CA GLY A 284 -21.38 -15.95 8.20
C GLY A 284 -22.53 -15.07 7.69
N LEU A 285 -22.48 -13.75 7.90
CA LEU A 285 -23.50 -12.82 7.43
C LEU A 285 -23.20 -12.34 6.00
N PRO A 286 -24.23 -12.11 5.16
CA PRO A 286 -24.05 -11.56 3.82
C PRO A 286 -23.36 -10.19 3.84
N LYS A 287 -22.49 -9.94 2.85
CA LYS A 287 -21.87 -8.63 2.64
C LYS A 287 -22.94 -7.56 2.36
N LEU A 288 -22.71 -6.36 2.87
CA LEU A 288 -23.43 -5.17 2.43
C LEU A 288 -22.78 -4.62 1.17
N CYS A 289 -23.55 -3.87 0.40
CA CYS A 289 -23.09 -3.15 -0.78
C CYS A 289 -23.34 -1.64 -0.62
N MET A 290 -22.60 -0.82 -1.39
CA MET A 290 -22.74 0.63 -1.33
C MET A 290 -23.97 1.16 -2.09
N ASN A 291 -24.54 2.28 -1.64
CA ASN A 291 -25.56 3.04 -2.35
C ASN A 291 -25.35 4.57 -2.22
N LYS A 292 -25.40 5.30 -3.34
CA LYS A 292 -25.08 6.74 -3.41
C LYS A 292 -26.06 7.62 -2.66
N LYS A 293 -27.34 7.21 -2.59
CA LYS A 293 -28.36 8.00 -1.89
C LYS A 293 -28.16 7.93 -0.38
N LEU A 294 -27.72 6.78 0.14
CA LEU A 294 -27.30 6.66 1.53
C LEU A 294 -26.04 7.48 1.82
N GLN A 295 -25.10 7.53 0.86
CA GLN A 295 -23.92 8.40 0.96
C GLN A 295 -24.32 9.87 1.15
N ASN A 296 -25.25 10.36 0.33
CA ASN A 296 -25.72 11.74 0.40
C ASN A 296 -26.35 12.07 1.77
N ALA A 297 -27.10 11.12 2.35
CA ALA A 297 -27.69 11.28 3.67
C ALA A 297 -26.64 11.31 4.78
N ALA A 298 -25.68 10.37 4.75
CA ALA A 298 -24.58 10.31 5.70
C ALA A 298 -23.66 11.55 5.61
N LEU A 299 -23.39 12.04 4.39
CA LEU A 299 -22.56 13.22 4.14
C LEU A 299 -23.22 14.50 4.64
N ALA A 300 -24.52 14.65 4.39
CA ALA A 300 -25.30 15.76 4.94
C ALA A 300 -25.19 15.81 6.47
N HIS A 301 -25.29 14.66 7.14
CA HIS A 301 -25.22 14.59 8.60
C HIS A 301 -23.82 14.83 9.17
N SER A 302 -22.79 14.19 8.60
CA SER A 302 -21.41 14.37 9.05
C SER A 302 -20.95 15.82 8.88
N THR A 303 -21.32 16.44 7.76
CA THR A 303 -21.05 17.86 7.49
C THR A 303 -21.78 18.78 8.48
N ASP A 304 -23.03 18.47 8.82
CA ASP A 304 -23.81 19.25 9.78
C ASP A 304 -23.20 19.17 11.20
N MET A 305 -22.89 17.96 11.67
CA MET A 305 -22.19 17.72 12.94
C MET A 305 -20.87 18.49 13.02
N ALA A 306 -20.06 18.44 11.95
CA ALA A 306 -18.80 19.15 11.87
C ALA A 306 -18.97 20.67 11.89
N ARG A 307 -19.90 21.22 11.09
CA ARG A 307 -20.15 22.67 10.98
C ARG A 307 -20.72 23.27 12.24
N LYS A 308 -21.61 22.56 12.93
CA LYS A 308 -22.32 23.04 14.12
C LYS A 308 -21.68 22.56 15.42
N ASN A 309 -20.55 21.85 15.33
CA ASN A 309 -19.73 21.39 16.44
C ASN A 309 -20.53 20.58 17.49
N PHE A 310 -21.24 19.54 17.04
CA PHE A 310 -21.98 18.63 17.92
C PHE A 310 -21.87 17.18 17.44
N MET A 311 -22.17 16.22 18.33
CA MET A 311 -22.27 14.80 17.99
C MET A 311 -23.65 14.29 18.42
N GLY A 312 -24.39 13.68 17.50
CA GLY A 312 -25.69 13.09 17.79
C GLY A 312 -26.42 12.65 16.53
N HIS A 313 -27.51 11.89 16.69
CA HIS A 313 -28.31 11.37 15.58
C HIS A 313 -29.25 12.40 14.94
N ARG A 314 -29.63 13.44 15.69
CA ARG A 314 -30.54 14.49 15.20
C ARG A 314 -29.70 15.63 14.62
N GLY A 315 -30.03 16.06 13.39
CA GLY A 315 -29.38 17.21 12.75
C GLY A 315 -29.70 18.52 13.47
N SER A 316 -28.90 19.54 13.24
CA SER A 316 -29.06 20.89 13.80
C SER A 316 -30.34 21.59 13.35
N ASP A 317 -30.88 21.16 12.20
CA ASP A 317 -32.18 21.55 11.65
C ASP A 317 -33.35 20.72 12.21
N GLY A 318 -33.06 19.79 13.13
CA GLY A 318 -34.04 18.88 13.70
C GLY A 318 -34.28 17.61 12.88
N SER A 319 -33.60 17.42 11.74
CA SER A 319 -33.73 16.23 10.90
C SER A 319 -33.36 14.94 11.66
N THR A 320 -34.12 13.88 11.41
CA THR A 320 -33.78 12.51 11.82
C THR A 320 -33.06 11.79 10.69
N MET A 321 -32.32 10.72 10.99
CA MET A 321 -31.75 9.82 9.98
C MET A 321 -32.77 9.43 8.89
N SER A 322 -33.97 9.00 9.28
CA SER A 322 -35.02 8.61 8.32
C SER A 322 -35.46 9.75 7.41
N SER A 323 -35.50 10.99 7.93
CA SER A 323 -35.82 12.17 7.12
C SER A 323 -34.70 12.50 6.13
N ARG A 324 -33.42 12.37 6.55
CA ARG A 324 -32.25 12.60 5.67
C ARG A 324 -32.18 11.56 4.55
N ILE A 325 -32.35 10.28 4.87
CA ILE A 325 -32.39 9.18 3.89
C ILE A 325 -33.54 9.37 2.89
N SER A 326 -34.72 9.80 3.37
CA SER A 326 -35.87 10.08 2.49
C SER A 326 -35.63 11.32 1.62
N ALA A 327 -35.01 12.37 2.16
CA ALA A 327 -34.63 13.59 1.40
C ALA A 327 -33.59 13.28 0.32
N ALA A 328 -32.69 12.33 0.56
CA ALA A 328 -31.77 11.79 -0.44
C ALA A 328 -32.45 10.89 -1.50
N LYS A 329 -33.79 10.79 -1.48
CA LYS A 329 -34.64 10.04 -2.42
C LYS A 329 -34.41 8.52 -2.37
N PHE A 330 -33.89 7.99 -1.28
CA PHE A 330 -33.78 6.55 -1.07
C PHE A 330 -35.10 6.01 -0.52
N LYS A 331 -35.72 5.07 -1.25
CA LYS A 331 -36.98 4.43 -0.81
C LYS A 331 -36.66 3.24 0.10
N TRP A 332 -36.82 3.40 1.41
CA TRP A 332 -36.42 2.39 2.40
C TRP A 332 -37.59 1.59 2.99
N LYS A 333 -37.31 0.34 3.36
CA LYS A 333 -38.14 -0.54 4.21
C LYS A 333 -37.62 -0.60 5.65
N SER A 334 -36.30 -0.53 5.81
CA SER A 334 -35.61 -0.46 7.10
C SER A 334 -34.41 0.47 6.98
N VAL A 335 -34.12 1.21 8.04
CA VAL A 335 -32.96 2.12 8.15
C VAL A 335 -32.35 2.03 9.54
N ALA A 336 -31.04 2.20 9.64
CA ALA A 336 -30.31 2.34 10.89
C ALA A 336 -29.07 3.22 10.66
N GLU A 337 -28.59 3.87 11.73
CA GLU A 337 -27.46 4.79 11.66
C GLU A 337 -26.50 4.55 12.82
N ASN A 338 -25.21 4.63 12.53
CA ASN A 338 -24.18 4.85 13.55
C ASN A 338 -23.56 6.22 13.33
N VAL A 339 -23.30 6.94 14.42
CA VAL A 339 -22.54 8.19 14.39
C VAL A 339 -21.35 8.09 15.33
N ALA A 340 -20.28 8.82 15.02
CA ALA A 340 -19.12 8.93 15.88
C ALA A 340 -18.41 10.28 15.67
N ALA A 341 -17.63 10.69 16.66
CA ALA A 341 -16.80 11.88 16.58
C ALA A 341 -15.49 11.68 17.36
N GLY A 342 -14.39 12.26 16.87
CA GLY A 342 -13.08 12.25 17.50
C GLY A 342 -12.09 11.19 16.99
N GLN A 343 -12.55 10.20 16.21
CA GLN A 343 -11.69 9.16 15.65
C GLN A 343 -11.09 9.62 14.32
N SER A 344 -9.77 9.56 14.17
CA SER A 344 -9.07 10.05 12.98
C SER A 344 -9.00 9.06 11.83
N SER A 345 -9.40 7.79 12.02
CA SER A 345 -9.30 6.76 10.99
C SER A 345 -10.46 5.76 11.01
N VAL A 346 -10.66 5.05 9.89
CA VAL A 346 -11.63 3.95 9.75
C VAL A 346 -11.38 2.86 10.80
N LYS A 347 -10.12 2.49 11.03
CA LYS A 347 -9.72 1.49 12.03
C LYS A 347 -10.17 1.91 13.45
N ALA A 348 -9.92 3.17 13.83
CA ALA A 348 -10.26 3.68 15.14
C ALA A 348 -11.79 3.77 15.36
N VAL A 349 -12.53 4.26 14.38
CA VAL A 349 -13.99 4.38 14.49
C VAL A 349 -14.69 3.02 14.46
N MET A 350 -14.21 2.08 13.64
CA MET A 350 -14.74 0.70 13.61
C MET A 350 -14.48 -0.05 14.92
N ALA A 351 -13.30 0.11 15.52
CA ALA A 351 -13.02 -0.46 16.83
C ALA A 351 -14.02 0.06 17.89
N SER A 352 -14.30 1.37 17.88
CA SER A 352 -15.28 1.99 18.78
C SER A 352 -16.71 1.48 18.55
N TRP A 353 -17.15 1.41 17.29
CA TRP A 353 -18.47 0.89 16.95
C TRP A 353 -18.64 -0.59 17.30
N MET A 354 -17.62 -1.42 17.08
CA MET A 354 -17.70 -2.84 17.42
C MET A 354 -17.66 -3.09 18.94
N ALA A 355 -16.99 -2.22 19.71
CA ALA A 355 -17.04 -2.28 21.17
C ALA A 355 -18.44 -1.92 21.72
N SER A 356 -19.14 -0.97 21.08
CA SER A 356 -20.50 -0.58 21.47
C SER A 356 -21.55 -1.61 21.05
N SER A 357 -22.38 -2.07 21.99
CA SER A 357 -23.45 -3.04 21.72
C SER A 357 -24.48 -2.51 20.70
N GLY A 358 -24.85 -1.23 20.79
CA GLY A 358 -25.81 -0.60 19.89
C GLY A 358 -25.28 -0.46 18.46
N HIS A 359 -24.08 0.09 18.31
CA HIS A 359 -23.49 0.30 16.98
C HIS A 359 -23.15 -1.03 16.27
N ARG A 360 -22.62 -2.00 17.03
CA ARG A 360 -22.38 -3.36 16.57
C ARG A 360 -23.66 -4.06 16.12
N ALA A 361 -24.79 -3.84 16.80
CA ALA A 361 -26.08 -4.43 16.39
C ALA A 361 -26.53 -3.94 15.01
N ASN A 362 -26.28 -2.65 14.68
CA ASN A 362 -26.58 -2.11 13.36
C ASN A 362 -25.67 -2.73 12.27
N ILE A 363 -24.35 -2.80 12.52
CA ILE A 363 -23.35 -3.38 11.61
C ILE A 363 -23.65 -4.86 11.30
N LEU A 364 -24.05 -5.63 12.30
CA LEU A 364 -24.30 -7.08 12.20
C LEU A 364 -25.76 -7.43 11.91
N SER A 365 -26.62 -6.44 11.69
CA SER A 365 -28.04 -6.66 11.42
C SER A 365 -28.24 -7.41 10.09
N THR A 366 -29.13 -8.41 10.12
CA THR A 366 -29.61 -9.12 8.91
C THR A 366 -30.73 -8.35 8.18
N LYS A 367 -31.21 -7.24 8.75
CA LYS A 367 -32.31 -6.43 8.19
C LYS A 367 -31.86 -5.43 7.12
N HIS A 368 -30.56 -5.28 6.90
CA HIS A 368 -29.97 -4.32 5.96
C HIS A 368 -29.19 -5.05 4.88
N LYS A 369 -29.28 -4.52 3.66
CA LYS A 369 -28.57 -5.04 2.47
C LYS A 369 -27.63 -4.00 1.86
N MET A 370 -27.94 -2.72 2.08
CA MET A 370 -27.22 -1.57 1.56
C MET A 370 -26.62 -0.77 2.71
N PHE A 371 -25.52 -0.11 2.39
CA PHE A 371 -24.71 0.65 3.31
C PHE A 371 -24.18 1.89 2.60
N ASN A 372 -23.93 2.95 3.33
CA ASN A 372 -22.82 3.84 2.99
C ASN A 372 -22.35 4.56 4.26
N CYS A 373 -21.23 5.26 4.16
CA CYS A 373 -20.75 6.13 5.22
C CYS A 373 -20.43 7.51 4.69
N ALA A 374 -20.13 8.42 5.61
CA ALA A 374 -19.49 9.68 5.28
C ALA A 374 -18.58 10.13 6.41
N TYR A 375 -17.63 10.99 6.05
CA TYR A 375 -16.66 11.63 6.92
C TYR A 375 -16.71 13.14 6.73
N ALA A 376 -16.52 13.90 7.82
CA ALA A 376 -16.30 15.34 7.76
C ALA A 376 -15.23 15.75 8.77
N TYR A 377 -14.34 16.65 8.33
CA TYR A 377 -13.30 17.25 9.16
C TYR A 377 -13.61 18.73 9.43
N ASN A 378 -13.43 19.18 10.67
CA ASN A 378 -13.43 20.59 11.01
C ASN A 378 -12.37 20.89 12.08
N PRO A 379 -11.22 21.49 11.75
CA PRO A 379 -10.15 21.74 12.71
C PRO A 379 -10.54 22.72 13.82
N LYS A 380 -11.62 23.50 13.61
CA LYS A 380 -12.15 24.48 14.58
C LYS A 380 -13.21 23.89 15.52
N SER A 381 -13.63 22.64 15.31
CA SER A 381 -14.61 21.99 16.16
C SER A 381 -13.95 21.20 17.30
N SER A 382 -14.72 20.89 18.34
CA SER A 382 -14.25 20.20 19.54
C SER A 382 -13.74 18.78 19.25
N TYR A 383 -14.37 18.08 18.31
CA TYR A 383 -14.04 16.69 18.00
C TYR A 383 -13.16 16.50 16.76
N LYS A 384 -13.03 17.54 15.93
CA LYS A 384 -12.31 17.56 14.64
C LYS A 384 -12.80 16.59 13.57
N HIS A 385 -13.03 15.32 13.89
CA HIS A 385 -13.42 14.24 12.99
C HIS A 385 -14.86 13.78 13.27
N TYR A 386 -15.70 13.64 12.25
CA TYR A 386 -17.10 13.22 12.37
C TYR A 386 -17.45 12.16 11.35
N TRP A 387 -18.17 11.13 11.79
CA TRP A 387 -18.51 9.98 10.97
C TRP A 387 -19.99 9.65 11.08
N THR A 388 -20.58 9.24 9.96
CA THR A 388 -21.92 8.67 9.89
C THR A 388 -21.90 7.39 9.05
N GLN A 389 -22.54 6.33 9.52
CA GLN A 389 -22.86 5.13 8.73
C GLN A 389 -24.37 5.01 8.61
N ASP A 390 -24.88 4.91 7.39
CA ASP A 390 -26.29 4.63 7.12
C ASP A 390 -26.45 3.22 6.54
N PHE A 391 -27.33 2.45 7.16
CA PHE A 391 -27.69 1.09 6.75
C PHE A 391 -29.14 1.07 6.29
N ALA A 392 -29.44 0.39 5.20
CA ALA A 392 -30.81 0.27 4.74
C ALA A 392 -31.12 -1.02 3.97
N THR A 393 -32.42 -1.29 3.85
CA THR A 393 -32.96 -2.14 2.77
C THR A 393 -33.92 -1.29 1.95
N GLY A 394 -33.65 -1.17 0.65
CA GLY A 394 -34.45 -0.36 -0.26
C GLY A 394 -35.57 -1.14 -0.98
N ILE A 395 -36.55 -0.42 -1.52
CA ILE A 395 -37.60 -0.93 -2.41
C ILE A 395 -37.29 -0.47 -3.84
N GLY A 396 -36.81 -1.38 -4.68
CA GLY A 396 -36.38 -1.04 -6.05
C GLY A 396 -35.07 -0.23 -6.11
N GLU A 397 -34.29 -0.21 -5.02
CA GLU A 397 -32.95 0.37 -4.99
C GLU A 397 -31.91 -0.69 -5.38
N ALA A 398 -30.80 -0.26 -5.95
CA ALA A 398 -29.71 -1.15 -6.37
C ALA A 398 -28.40 -0.81 -5.64
N CYS A 399 -27.54 -1.81 -5.52
CA CYS A 399 -26.14 -1.61 -5.17
C CYS A 399 -25.44 -0.83 -6.30
N GLN A 400 -24.51 0.03 -5.95
CA GLN A 400 -23.55 0.54 -6.95
C GLN A 400 -22.55 -0.57 -7.28
N GLN A 401 -22.22 -0.69 -8.56
CA GLN A 401 -20.99 -1.35 -9.00
C GLN A 401 -19.90 -0.28 -8.96
N TYR A 402 -18.88 -0.50 -8.16
CA TYR A 402 -17.62 0.22 -8.22
C TYR A 402 -16.60 -0.71 -8.84
#